data_AF-A0ABD5YIW7-F1
#
_entry.id   AF-A0ABD5YIW7-F1
#
_cell.length_a   1.000
_cell.length_b   1.000
_cell.length_c   1.000
_cell.angle_alpha   90.00
_cell.angle_beta   90.00
_cell.angle_gamma   90.00
#
_symmetry.space_group_name_H-M   'P 1'
#
loop_
_entity.id
_entity.type
_entity.pdbx_description
1 polymer ?
#
loop_
_entity_poly.entity_id
_entity_poly.type
_entity_poly.pdbx_seq_one_letter_code
_entity_poly.pdbx_strand_id
1 'polypeptide(L)'
;MKLTGAVITGSAVGTTQIGRARAATHHGITFDRVVDAVADLGCDPKGNADVSSKVKSALDGKTLVEFPSGTYHWDESVTLDTDRIGIRGKSDDVLFTFPKGYNEFFINGSCDRALYENFDVDVRPENTATGIRVASERGFHIENIEHIGRGTADSKDVTRCWQLRVNDPNATGVVKNFVAKKGSAWAHYKGGDGRVGISVYGGEGTVKVIDCHLEEFGNNGIYASRSHSAVQVEGGTYRNNNVCGIRFSGKGSYVDGATIEVDPSKYSGPRTMEDDSFKLRGIVIEQGNSDTGGFDDAGAKVRNTDITIQDNPTTGQAISMWTGGRTLTISDTKIVFNNNGAPAIYREGKTSQGSHSASSGARWLHMDTVQITGAAAEGPTILAEEANKTKIKNCYIEQTGNGRQGIALPNSQSSLVQNSVIDVNAKAVDIDTTTGQLKNIRHSGKPLPKNIGASSPTPNSPKKAANKVSKSTPNTDTPSNDQNVLEQAIESFIDTLL
;
A
#
# COMPACT_ATOMS: atom_id res chain seq x y z
N MET A 1 -21.72 79.96 28.30
CA MET A 1 -20.43 79.24 28.40
C MET A 1 -20.58 78.11 29.39
N LYS A 2 -20.00 76.95 29.04
CA LYS A 2 -19.87 75.68 29.79
C LYS A 2 -21.09 74.73 29.79
N LEU A 3 -21.11 73.88 28.74
CA LEU A 3 -21.56 72.50 28.82
C LEU A 3 -20.64 71.71 29.76
N THR A 4 -21.22 70.83 30.58
CA THR A 4 -20.55 69.62 31.09
C THR A 4 -21.55 68.48 31.02
N GLY A 5 -21.29 67.55 30.10
CA GLY A 5 -22.10 66.35 29.87
C GLY A 5 -21.76 65.23 30.85
N ALA A 6 -22.79 64.47 31.21
CA ALA A 6 -22.66 63.23 31.96
C ALA A 6 -22.37 62.08 30.99
N VAL A 7 -21.34 61.30 31.30
CA VAL A 7 -20.94 60.08 30.58
C VAL A 7 -21.84 58.93 31.01
N ILE A 8 -22.52 58.31 30.05
CA ILE A 8 -23.25 57.05 30.21
C ILE A 8 -22.24 55.91 30.10
N THR A 9 -22.01 55.17 31.19
CA THR A 9 -21.26 53.92 31.20
C THR A 9 -22.09 52.83 30.53
N GLY A 10 -21.83 52.59 29.24
CA GLY A 10 -22.37 51.46 28.49
C GLY A 10 -21.62 50.17 28.81
N SER A 11 -22.34 49.17 29.35
CA SER A 11 -21.88 47.80 29.48
C SER A 11 -21.65 47.20 28.09
N ALA A 12 -20.39 46.98 27.71
CA ALA A 12 -20.05 46.15 26.56
C ALA A 12 -20.24 44.67 26.96
N VAL A 13 -21.43 44.14 26.70
CA VAL A 13 -21.63 42.69 26.60
C VAL A 13 -20.87 42.26 25.35
N GLY A 14 -19.67 41.74 25.54
CA GLY A 14 -18.92 41.07 24.50
C GLY A 14 -19.70 39.84 24.08
N THR A 15 -20.46 39.94 23.00
CA THR A 15 -20.97 38.78 22.28
C THR A 15 -19.77 38.09 21.67
N THR A 16 -19.28 37.04 22.35
CA THR A 16 -18.43 36.02 21.73
C THR A 16 -19.18 35.54 20.50
N GLN A 17 -18.69 35.88 19.31
CA GLN A 17 -19.10 35.19 18.09
C GLN A 17 -18.62 33.74 18.26
N ILE A 18 -19.49 32.88 18.79
CA ILE A 18 -19.34 31.44 18.64
C ILE A 18 -19.45 31.22 17.13
N GLY A 19 -18.31 31.00 16.48
CA GLY A 19 -18.25 30.68 15.06
C GLY A 19 -19.25 29.54 14.80
N ARG A 20 -20.18 29.75 13.87
CA ARG A 20 -21.14 28.70 13.51
C ARG A 20 -20.35 27.48 13.05
N ALA A 21 -20.49 26.38 13.78
CA ALA A 21 -20.05 25.06 13.35
C ALA A 21 -20.53 24.84 11.91
N ARG A 22 -19.59 24.75 10.97
CA ARG A 22 -19.90 24.58 9.55
C ARG A 22 -19.70 23.12 9.21
N ALA A 23 -20.70 22.50 8.60
CA ALA A 23 -20.54 21.18 8.01
C ALA A 23 -19.57 21.25 6.82
N ALA A 24 -18.70 20.25 6.70
CA ALA A 24 -17.76 20.11 5.59
C ALA A 24 -17.84 18.71 5.01
N THR A 25 -17.49 18.54 3.73
CA THR A 25 -17.40 17.23 3.10
C THR A 25 -16.10 17.15 2.29
N HIS A 26 -15.30 16.13 2.57
CA HIS A 26 -14.03 15.86 1.92
C HIS A 26 -14.02 14.42 1.45
N HIS A 27 -13.73 14.19 0.16
CA HIS A 27 -13.67 12.84 -0.43
C HIS A 27 -14.93 11.98 -0.14
N GLY A 28 -16.11 12.61 -0.07
CA GLY A 28 -17.37 11.94 0.26
C GLY A 28 -17.60 11.66 1.75
N ILE A 29 -16.72 12.10 2.63
CA ILE A 29 -16.87 12.02 4.09
C ILE A 29 -17.37 13.37 4.61
N THR A 30 -18.59 13.39 5.13
CA THR A 30 -19.19 14.59 5.72
C THR A 30 -18.82 14.70 7.21
N PHE A 31 -18.68 15.92 7.72
CA PHE A 31 -18.56 16.22 9.14
C PHE A 31 -19.57 17.31 9.48
N ASP A 32 -20.24 17.20 10.62
CA ASP A 32 -21.27 18.15 11.05
C ASP A 32 -20.66 19.42 11.64
N ARG A 33 -19.43 19.28 12.18
CA ARG A 33 -18.67 20.35 12.80
C ARG A 33 -17.24 20.36 12.28
N VAL A 34 -16.72 21.55 12.00
CA VAL A 34 -15.29 21.80 11.78
C VAL A 34 -14.81 22.69 12.91
N VAL A 35 -13.67 22.33 13.51
CA VAL A 35 -12.99 23.15 14.52
C VAL A 35 -11.55 23.42 14.12
N ASP A 36 -11.09 24.64 14.39
CA ASP A 36 -9.70 25.03 14.28
C ASP A 36 -8.92 24.59 15.53
N ALA A 37 -7.85 23.83 15.34
CA ALA A 37 -7.03 23.33 16.44
C ALA A 37 -6.50 24.44 17.35
N VAL A 38 -6.17 25.62 16.80
CA VAL A 38 -5.61 26.73 17.57
C VAL A 38 -6.72 27.64 18.09
N ALA A 39 -7.57 28.15 17.20
CA ALA A 39 -8.57 29.16 17.56
C ALA A 39 -9.71 28.60 18.43
N ASP A 40 -10.12 27.35 18.21
CA ASP A 40 -11.25 26.75 18.92
C ASP A 40 -10.79 25.82 20.06
N LEU A 41 -9.71 25.06 19.87
CA LEU A 41 -9.22 24.09 20.87
C LEU A 41 -8.06 24.62 21.71
N GLY A 42 -7.43 25.73 21.32
CA GLY A 42 -6.27 26.29 22.02
C GLY A 42 -5.02 25.41 21.97
N CYS A 43 -4.85 24.57 20.93
CA CYS A 43 -3.62 23.82 20.70
C CYS A 43 -2.44 24.79 20.49
N ASP A 44 -1.26 24.44 20.99
CA ASP A 44 -0.04 25.24 20.78
C ASP A 44 0.61 24.89 19.44
N PRO A 45 0.62 25.79 18.44
CA PRO A 45 1.24 25.54 17.13
C PRO A 45 2.78 25.68 17.16
N LYS A 46 3.38 25.94 18.32
CA LYS A 46 4.83 25.98 18.50
C LYS A 46 5.41 24.72 19.12
N GLY A 47 4.55 23.77 19.52
CA GLY A 47 4.96 22.46 20.05
C GLY A 47 5.53 22.50 21.47
N ASN A 48 5.21 23.52 22.29
CA ASN A 48 5.66 23.57 23.68
C ASN A 48 4.67 22.89 24.65
N ALA A 49 3.46 22.57 24.19
CA ALA A 49 2.42 21.95 24.99
C ALA A 49 1.74 20.81 24.21
N ASP A 50 1.39 19.75 24.92
CA ASP A 50 0.65 18.62 24.38
C ASP A 50 -0.72 19.02 23.81
N VAL A 51 -1.07 18.42 22.67
CA VAL A 51 -2.38 18.59 22.02
C VAL A 51 -3.30 17.39 22.19
N SER A 52 -2.78 16.22 22.61
CA SER A 52 -3.48 14.93 22.53
C SER A 52 -4.84 14.96 23.23
N SER A 53 -4.91 15.48 24.47
CA SER A 53 -6.15 15.55 25.26
C SER A 53 -7.21 16.48 24.65
N LYS A 54 -6.79 17.62 24.08
CA LYS A 54 -7.67 18.59 23.41
C LYS A 54 -8.25 18.00 22.13
N VAL A 55 -7.40 17.36 21.33
CA VAL A 55 -7.81 16.70 20.07
C VAL A 55 -8.76 15.53 20.38
N LYS A 56 -8.43 14.68 21.34
CA LYS A 56 -9.30 13.58 21.80
C LYS A 56 -10.69 14.06 22.21
N SER A 57 -10.74 15.17 22.97
CA SER A 57 -12.02 15.74 23.44
C SER A 57 -12.85 16.32 22.29
N ALA A 58 -12.22 16.75 21.20
CA ALA A 58 -12.90 17.29 20.04
C ALA A 58 -13.43 16.22 19.07
N LEU A 59 -12.77 15.07 18.97
CA LEU A 59 -13.11 13.96 18.07
C LEU A 59 -14.30 13.14 18.59
N ASP A 60 -15.47 13.77 18.61
CA ASP A 60 -16.75 13.26 19.11
C ASP A 60 -17.53 12.35 18.11
N GLY A 61 -16.93 12.03 16.97
CA GLY A 61 -17.56 11.21 15.92
C GLY A 61 -18.16 12.00 14.76
N LYS A 62 -18.26 13.32 14.86
CA LYS A 62 -18.88 14.15 13.81
C LYS A 62 -18.07 15.40 13.50
N THR A 63 -16.89 15.49 14.08
CA THR A 63 -16.04 16.68 14.06
C THR A 63 -14.78 16.44 13.23
N LEU A 64 -14.49 17.39 12.34
CA LEU A 64 -13.19 17.53 11.67
C LEU A 64 -12.36 18.56 12.42
N VAL A 65 -11.18 18.17 12.90
CA VAL A 65 -10.18 19.06 13.49
C VAL A 65 -9.22 19.51 12.39
N GLU A 66 -9.19 20.81 12.13
CA GLU A 66 -8.27 21.42 11.16
C GLU A 66 -7.11 22.13 11.84
N PHE A 67 -5.88 21.77 11.48
CA PHE A 67 -4.65 22.33 12.00
C PHE A 67 -4.12 23.41 11.03
N PRO A 68 -4.01 24.68 11.46
CA PRO A 68 -3.19 25.67 10.76
C PRO A 68 -1.71 25.27 10.71
N SER A 69 -0.92 25.90 9.84
CA SER A 69 0.54 25.71 9.80
C SER A 69 1.15 25.82 11.21
N GLY A 70 2.02 24.89 11.56
CA GLY A 70 2.63 24.84 12.88
C GLY A 70 3.17 23.46 13.25
N THR A 71 3.82 23.42 14.41
CA THR A 71 4.33 22.19 15.04
C THR A 71 3.47 21.89 16.26
N TYR A 72 2.91 20.69 16.33
CA TYR A 72 2.01 20.28 17.42
C TYR A 72 2.55 19.04 18.12
N HIS A 73 2.77 19.16 19.42
CA HIS A 73 3.36 18.10 20.22
C HIS A 73 2.31 17.13 20.74
N TRP A 74 2.57 15.83 20.63
CA TRP A 74 1.75 14.74 21.11
C TRP A 74 2.52 13.94 22.17
N ASP A 75 2.00 13.92 23.40
CA ASP A 75 2.57 13.15 24.51
C ASP A 75 1.93 11.76 24.68
N GLU A 76 0.68 11.59 24.25
CA GLU A 76 -0.12 10.38 24.54
C GLU A 76 -0.80 9.80 23.29
N SER A 77 -1.12 8.50 23.35
CA SER A 77 -1.97 7.84 22.36
C SER A 77 -3.44 8.22 22.56
N VAL A 78 -4.14 8.56 21.46
CA VAL A 78 -5.58 8.81 21.47
C VAL A 78 -6.32 7.62 20.88
N THR A 79 -7.01 6.89 21.75
CA THR A 79 -7.89 5.77 21.37
C THR A 79 -9.34 6.26 21.20
N LEU A 80 -9.96 5.90 20.07
CA LEU A 80 -11.30 6.33 19.68
C LEU A 80 -12.13 5.15 19.18
N ASP A 81 -13.41 5.16 19.53
CA ASP A 81 -14.45 4.31 18.95
C ASP A 81 -15.67 5.19 18.68
N THR A 82 -15.90 5.54 17.41
CA THR A 82 -16.81 6.64 17.07
C THR A 82 -17.29 6.61 15.62
N ASP A 83 -18.30 7.38 15.24
CA ASP A 83 -18.81 7.40 13.85
C ASP A 83 -17.72 7.86 12.87
N ARG A 84 -17.14 9.05 13.06
CA ARG A 84 -16.11 9.60 12.16
C ARG A 84 -14.91 10.16 12.89
N ILE A 85 -13.74 9.97 12.31
CA ILE A 85 -12.49 10.61 12.76
C ILE A 85 -12.00 11.55 11.66
N GLY A 86 -11.75 12.81 11.98
CA GLY A 86 -11.29 13.81 11.01
C GLY A 86 -10.13 14.63 11.54
N ILE A 87 -8.95 14.47 10.95
CA ILE A 87 -7.75 15.28 11.24
C ILE A 87 -7.19 15.78 9.92
N ARG A 88 -7.02 17.09 9.79
CA ARG A 88 -6.57 17.69 8.52
C ARG A 88 -5.68 18.90 8.75
N GLY A 89 -4.58 19.02 8.04
CA GLY A 89 -3.88 20.30 7.90
C GLY A 89 -4.56 21.22 6.90
N LYS A 90 -4.60 22.51 7.21
CA LYS A 90 -5.10 23.56 6.30
C LYS A 90 -4.12 23.86 5.16
N SER A 91 -2.88 23.45 5.33
CA SER A 91 -1.73 23.56 4.43
C SER A 91 -0.84 22.32 4.61
N ASP A 92 0.21 22.22 3.80
CA ASP A 92 1.28 21.21 3.90
C ASP A 92 2.32 21.51 5.01
N ASP A 93 2.19 22.64 5.72
CA ASP A 93 3.13 23.07 6.77
C ASP A 93 2.67 22.67 8.19
N VAL A 94 2.07 21.50 8.36
CA VAL A 94 1.63 20.96 9.66
C VAL A 94 2.52 19.80 10.05
N LEU A 95 3.19 19.90 11.21
CA LEU A 95 4.08 18.87 11.73
C LEU A 95 3.62 18.36 13.09
N PHE A 96 3.46 17.06 13.24
CA PHE A 96 3.23 16.41 14.54
C PHE A 96 4.54 15.87 15.10
N THR A 97 4.86 16.22 16.35
CA THR A 97 6.09 15.80 17.04
C THR A 97 5.78 14.97 18.28
N PHE A 98 6.72 14.11 18.65
CA PHE A 98 6.55 13.13 19.72
C PHE A 98 7.77 13.13 20.64
N PRO A 99 7.63 12.74 21.92
CA PRO A 99 8.76 12.64 22.83
C PRO A 99 9.73 11.54 22.38
N LYS A 100 11.00 11.69 22.76
CA LYS A 100 12.03 10.64 22.59
C LYS A 100 11.52 9.34 23.20
N GLY A 101 11.65 8.24 22.46
CA GLY A 101 11.23 6.91 22.93
C GLY A 101 9.76 6.57 22.65
N TYR A 102 9.00 7.46 22.01
CA TYR A 102 7.58 7.20 21.73
C TYR A 102 7.43 6.04 20.74
N ASN A 103 6.70 5.00 21.13
CA ASN A 103 6.50 3.79 20.32
C ASN A 103 5.05 3.29 20.35
N GLU A 104 4.10 4.19 20.13
CA GLU A 104 2.67 3.89 20.12
C GLU A 104 1.99 4.47 18.88
N PHE A 105 0.75 4.05 18.58
CA PHE A 105 -0.07 4.74 17.59
C PHE A 105 -0.61 6.02 18.24
N PHE A 106 -0.31 7.19 17.68
CA PHE A 106 -0.81 8.44 18.27
C PHE A 106 -2.31 8.62 18.06
N ILE A 107 -2.87 8.01 17.00
CA ILE A 107 -4.30 7.74 16.87
C ILE A 107 -4.54 6.23 16.71
N ASN A 108 -5.38 5.67 17.58
CA ASN A 108 -5.85 4.30 17.54
C ASN A 108 -7.38 4.29 17.41
N GLY A 109 -7.88 4.31 16.18
CA GLY A 109 -9.29 4.53 15.89
C GLY A 109 -10.05 3.30 15.39
N SER A 110 -11.24 3.06 15.94
CA SER A 110 -12.33 2.30 15.32
C SER A 110 -13.44 3.28 14.90
N CYS A 111 -13.95 3.17 13.66
CA CYS A 111 -14.95 4.11 13.17
C CYS A 111 -15.79 3.64 11.99
N ASP A 112 -16.83 4.39 11.62
CA ASP A 112 -17.50 4.22 10.32
C ASP A 112 -16.62 4.76 9.20
N ARG A 113 -16.14 6.02 9.32
CA ARG A 113 -15.25 6.65 8.32
C ARG A 113 -14.12 7.46 8.95
N ALA A 114 -12.98 7.57 8.26
CA ALA A 114 -11.87 8.42 8.71
C ALA A 114 -11.27 9.30 7.60
N LEU A 115 -10.85 10.50 7.96
CA LEU A 115 -10.08 11.43 7.13
C LEU A 115 -8.78 11.83 7.83
N TYR A 116 -7.65 11.62 7.15
CA TYR A 116 -6.33 12.11 7.54
C TYR A 116 -5.69 12.80 6.33
N GLU A 117 -5.41 14.10 6.40
CA GLU A 117 -4.97 14.84 5.20
C GLU A 117 -3.98 15.96 5.53
N ASN A 118 -2.93 16.12 4.70
CA ASN A 118 -2.02 17.28 4.70
C ASN A 118 -1.31 17.55 6.04
N PHE A 119 -0.57 16.58 6.57
CA PHE A 119 0.31 16.79 7.72
C PHE A 119 1.48 15.82 7.70
N ASP A 120 2.57 16.18 8.36
CA ASP A 120 3.74 15.32 8.52
C ASP A 120 3.89 14.83 9.97
N VAL A 121 4.57 13.71 10.12
CA VAL A 121 4.82 13.03 11.40
C VAL A 121 6.33 12.95 11.61
N ASP A 122 6.84 13.62 12.65
CA ASP A 122 8.26 13.65 12.98
C ASP A 122 8.67 12.45 13.85
N VAL A 123 9.40 11.52 13.25
CA VAL A 123 10.03 10.38 13.93
C VAL A 123 11.56 10.50 13.93
N ARG A 124 12.12 11.71 13.79
CA ARG A 124 13.56 11.97 13.97
C ARG A 124 14.06 11.84 15.41
N PRO A 125 13.27 12.11 16.47
CA PRO A 125 13.76 11.88 17.83
C PRO A 125 14.25 10.44 18.01
N GLU A 126 15.31 10.27 18.79
CA GLU A 126 15.89 8.95 19.01
C GLU A 126 14.85 7.96 19.52
N ASN A 127 15.00 6.69 19.11
CA ASN A 127 14.18 5.61 19.61
C ASN A 127 12.65 5.81 19.45
N THR A 128 12.24 6.60 18.45
CA THR A 128 10.86 7.01 18.25
C THR A 128 10.28 6.40 17.00
N ALA A 129 9.13 5.74 17.10
CA ALA A 129 8.36 5.22 15.99
C ALA A 129 6.87 5.40 16.29
N THR A 130 6.12 6.00 15.37
CA THR A 130 4.67 6.12 15.52
C THR A 130 3.97 5.96 14.18
N GLY A 131 2.64 6.01 14.24
CA GLY A 131 1.72 5.99 13.13
C GLY A 131 0.28 6.04 13.59
N ILE A 132 -0.62 5.68 12.69
CA ILE A 132 -2.06 5.69 12.93
C ILE A 132 -2.64 4.29 12.66
N ARG A 133 -3.53 3.84 13.55
CA ARG A 133 -4.39 2.67 13.31
C ARG A 133 -5.81 3.13 13.00
N VAL A 134 -6.39 2.54 11.95
CA VAL A 134 -7.78 2.76 11.54
C VAL A 134 -8.44 1.40 11.27
N ALA A 135 -9.39 1.03 12.11
CA ALA A 135 -10.39 0.02 11.78
C ALA A 135 -11.68 0.74 11.37
N SER A 136 -12.02 0.68 10.09
CA SER A 136 -13.16 1.41 9.54
C SER A 136 -14.21 0.46 8.98
N GLU A 137 -15.48 0.77 9.23
CA GLU A 137 -16.60 0.04 8.62
C GLU A 137 -16.75 0.40 7.15
N ARG A 138 -16.87 1.70 6.82
CA ARG A 138 -17.20 2.21 5.49
C ARG A 138 -16.03 2.88 4.73
N GLY A 139 -14.82 2.72 5.24
CA GLY A 139 -13.58 3.15 4.58
C GLY A 139 -13.04 4.49 5.09
N PHE A 140 -11.81 4.79 4.68
CA PHE A 140 -11.04 5.96 5.08
C PHE A 140 -10.45 6.68 3.86
N HIS A 141 -10.06 7.93 4.05
CA HIS A 141 -9.23 8.68 3.09
C HIS A 141 -8.00 9.24 3.79
N ILE A 142 -6.82 8.85 3.32
CA ILE A 142 -5.51 9.24 3.84
C ILE A 142 -4.73 9.84 2.68
N GLU A 143 -4.35 11.11 2.73
CA GLU A 143 -3.68 11.77 1.60
C GLU A 143 -2.65 12.83 2.03
N ASN A 144 -1.51 12.89 1.31
CA ASN A 144 -0.45 13.90 1.46
C ASN A 144 0.15 13.94 2.88
N ILE A 145 0.84 12.87 3.27
CA ILE A 145 1.46 12.74 4.59
C ILE A 145 2.89 12.21 4.42
N GLU A 146 3.87 12.81 5.09
CA GLU A 146 5.22 12.27 5.23
C GLU A 146 5.53 11.86 6.67
N HIS A 147 6.09 10.65 6.84
CA HIS A 147 6.79 10.30 8.08
C HIS A 147 8.27 10.69 7.93
N ILE A 148 8.65 11.79 8.59
CA ILE A 148 9.98 12.39 8.50
C ILE A 148 10.89 11.74 9.53
N GLY A 149 12.02 11.19 9.08
CA GLY A 149 13.02 10.59 9.95
C GLY A 149 12.99 9.07 9.96
N ARG A 150 13.87 8.48 10.77
CA ARG A 150 14.05 7.04 10.84
C ARG A 150 13.40 6.48 12.09
N GLY A 151 12.23 5.88 11.95
CA GLY A 151 11.54 5.36 13.12
C GLY A 151 12.04 3.99 13.55
N THR A 152 12.73 3.97 14.67
CA THR A 152 13.28 2.79 15.33
C THR A 152 12.82 2.79 16.77
N ALA A 153 12.63 1.61 17.36
CA ALA A 153 12.37 1.48 18.79
C ALA A 153 13.18 0.31 19.37
N ASP A 154 13.73 0.46 20.57
CA ASP A 154 14.41 -0.53 21.41
C ASP A 154 13.36 -1.40 22.13
N SER A 155 12.43 -1.91 21.32
CA SER A 155 11.32 -2.77 21.71
C SER A 155 11.30 -3.99 20.81
N LYS A 156 10.74 -5.10 21.27
CA LYS A 156 10.46 -6.24 20.38
C LYS A 156 9.50 -5.85 19.25
N ASP A 157 8.53 -4.99 19.56
CA ASP A 157 7.48 -4.57 18.64
C ASP A 157 7.69 -3.09 18.30
N VAL A 158 7.74 -2.76 17.01
CA VAL A 158 7.94 -1.38 16.53
C VAL A 158 6.68 -0.90 15.81
N THR A 159 6.17 0.26 16.22
CA THR A 159 4.91 0.79 15.70
C THR A 159 4.99 1.08 14.20
N ARG A 160 3.98 0.59 13.47
CA ARG A 160 3.80 0.71 12.02
C ARG A 160 3.39 2.13 11.64
N CYS A 161 3.68 2.60 10.43
CA CYS A 161 3.19 3.93 10.02
C CYS A 161 1.66 3.93 9.85
N TRP A 162 1.13 2.92 9.17
CA TRP A 162 -0.31 2.71 9.02
C TRP A 162 -0.71 1.28 9.34
N GLN A 163 -1.76 1.12 10.14
CA GLN A 163 -2.43 -0.16 10.35
C GLN A 163 -3.92 -0.02 10.03
N LEU A 164 -4.34 -0.61 8.92
CA LEU A 164 -5.59 -0.30 8.24
C LEU A 164 -6.49 -1.53 8.11
N ARG A 165 -7.79 -1.32 8.29
CA ARG A 165 -8.83 -2.32 8.05
C ARG A 165 -10.08 -1.64 7.49
N VAL A 166 -10.68 -2.26 6.49
CA VAL A 166 -12.01 -1.91 5.96
C VAL A 166 -12.90 -3.13 6.10
N ASN A 167 -13.95 -3.05 6.91
CA ASN A 167 -14.79 -4.21 7.22
C ASN A 167 -15.81 -4.50 6.12
N ASP A 168 -16.57 -3.49 5.68
CA ASP A 168 -17.65 -3.68 4.69
C ASP A 168 -17.03 -4.10 3.34
N PRO A 169 -17.43 -5.26 2.78
CA PRO A 169 -16.91 -5.75 1.50
C PRO A 169 -17.18 -4.80 0.32
N ASN A 170 -18.14 -3.88 0.45
CA ASN A 170 -18.47 -2.87 -0.57
C ASN A 170 -17.79 -1.52 -0.32
N ALA A 171 -17.07 -1.36 0.78
CA ALA A 171 -16.39 -0.13 1.11
C ALA A 171 -14.95 -0.09 0.58
N THR A 172 -14.43 1.14 0.45
CA THR A 172 -13.06 1.39 0.00
C THR A 172 -12.37 2.36 0.94
N GLY A 173 -11.18 1.98 1.40
CA GLY A 173 -10.21 2.86 2.02
C GLY A 173 -9.13 3.27 1.03
N VAL A 174 -8.70 4.53 1.07
CA VAL A 174 -7.67 5.09 0.19
C VAL A 174 -6.51 5.62 1.01
N VAL A 175 -5.29 5.21 0.64
CA VAL A 175 -4.03 5.86 1.03
C VAL A 175 -3.38 6.39 -0.23
N LYS A 176 -3.12 7.69 -0.29
CA LYS A 176 -2.57 8.34 -1.48
C LYS A 176 -1.43 9.28 -1.13
N ASN A 177 -0.35 9.25 -1.91
CA ASN A 177 0.78 10.16 -1.74
C ASN A 177 1.35 10.15 -0.29
N PHE A 178 1.46 8.95 0.30
CA PHE A 178 2.12 8.76 1.59
C PHE A 178 3.62 8.50 1.38
N VAL A 179 4.47 9.18 2.15
CA VAL A 179 5.93 9.12 2.01
C VAL A 179 6.58 8.67 3.33
N ALA A 180 7.47 7.68 3.26
CA ALA A 180 8.34 7.28 4.36
C ALA A 180 9.61 6.64 3.78
N LYS A 181 10.68 7.43 3.63
CA LYS A 181 11.93 7.01 2.96
C LYS A 181 12.99 6.40 3.88
N LYS A 182 12.75 6.47 5.20
CA LYS A 182 13.68 5.99 6.22
C LYS A 182 12.89 5.10 7.19
N GLY A 183 12.29 4.03 6.70
CA GLY A 183 11.31 3.25 7.45
C GLY A 183 11.81 2.73 8.80
N SER A 184 13.01 2.15 8.84
CA SER A 184 13.65 1.54 10.01
C SER A 184 15.17 1.41 9.80
N ALA A 185 15.83 0.53 10.57
CA ALA A 185 17.18 0.07 10.32
C ALA A 185 17.20 -1.25 9.52
N TRP A 186 18.33 -1.55 8.88
CA TRP A 186 18.47 -2.69 7.97
C TRP A 186 18.36 -3.97 8.78
N ALA A 187 17.63 -4.96 8.25
CA ALA A 187 17.47 -6.27 8.87
C ALA A 187 16.78 -6.26 10.25
N HIS A 188 16.12 -5.17 10.64
CA HIS A 188 15.33 -5.10 11.88
C HIS A 188 13.95 -5.75 11.69
N TYR A 189 13.93 -7.04 11.33
CA TYR A 189 12.70 -7.83 11.17
C TYR A 189 12.02 -8.13 12.50
N LYS A 190 12.81 -8.27 13.58
CA LYS A 190 12.37 -8.53 14.95
C LYS A 190 11.36 -9.67 15.05
N GLY A 191 11.67 -10.80 14.43
CA GLY A 191 10.81 -11.98 14.44
C GLY A 191 9.43 -11.80 13.78
N GLY A 192 9.21 -10.71 13.03
CA GLY A 192 7.92 -10.36 12.44
C GLY A 192 7.34 -9.05 12.96
N ASP A 193 7.86 -8.53 14.08
CA ASP A 193 7.33 -7.34 14.76
C ASP A 193 8.14 -6.06 14.49
N GLY A 194 9.05 -6.12 13.51
CA GLY A 194 9.71 -4.95 12.95
C GLY A 194 8.75 -3.98 12.27
N ARG A 195 9.19 -2.72 12.12
CA ARG A 195 8.35 -1.63 11.60
C ARG A 195 7.91 -1.89 10.15
N VAL A 196 6.61 -1.74 9.90
CA VAL A 196 5.96 -1.81 8.58
C VAL A 196 5.51 -0.43 8.14
N GLY A 197 5.58 -0.14 6.83
CA GLY A 197 5.02 1.08 6.26
C GLY A 197 3.50 1.08 6.33
N ILE A 198 2.86 0.27 5.49
CA ILE A 198 1.40 0.09 5.48
C ILE A 198 1.06 -1.36 5.78
N SER A 199 0.26 -1.60 6.81
CA SER A 199 -0.23 -2.92 7.19
C SER A 199 -1.74 -2.97 6.99
N VAL A 200 -2.24 -3.92 6.21
CA VAL A 200 -3.67 -4.20 6.05
C VAL A 200 -4.00 -5.50 6.79
N TYR A 201 -4.94 -5.46 7.73
CA TYR A 201 -5.20 -6.57 8.66
C TYR A 201 -6.69 -6.83 8.85
N GLY A 202 -7.13 -8.08 8.68
CA GLY A 202 -8.55 -8.44 8.64
C GLY A 202 -9.33 -7.64 7.58
N GLY A 203 -10.65 -7.57 7.73
CA GLY A 203 -11.54 -6.83 6.84
C GLY A 203 -11.77 -7.50 5.48
N GLU A 204 -12.86 -7.17 4.83
CA GLU A 204 -13.30 -7.74 3.54
C GLU A 204 -13.41 -6.69 2.43
N GLY A 205 -13.26 -5.40 2.77
CA GLY A 205 -13.38 -4.29 1.82
C GLY A 205 -12.18 -4.13 0.89
N THR A 206 -12.11 -3.00 0.20
CA THR A 206 -10.97 -2.66 -0.67
C THR A 206 -10.06 -1.64 0.01
N VAL A 207 -8.74 -1.85 -0.06
CA VAL A 207 -7.74 -0.83 0.31
C VAL A 207 -6.93 -0.47 -0.93
N LYS A 208 -7.03 0.80 -1.34
CA LYS A 208 -6.22 1.37 -2.42
C LYS A 208 -5.00 2.09 -1.86
N VAL A 209 -3.83 1.78 -2.40
CA VAL A 209 -2.56 2.43 -2.08
C VAL A 209 -2.02 3.06 -3.36
N ILE A 210 -2.06 4.38 -3.44
CA ILE A 210 -1.87 5.14 -4.67
C ILE A 210 -0.65 6.05 -4.53
N ASP A 211 0.31 5.94 -5.43
CA ASP A 211 1.49 6.82 -5.52
C ASP A 211 2.25 7.00 -4.19
N CYS A 212 2.34 5.94 -3.40
CA CYS A 212 3.05 5.98 -2.11
C CYS A 212 4.55 5.68 -2.30
N HIS A 213 5.39 6.23 -1.42
CA HIS A 213 6.84 6.09 -1.46
C HIS A 213 7.37 5.52 -0.14
N LEU A 214 7.67 4.22 -0.11
CA LEU A 214 8.09 3.49 1.08
C LEU A 214 9.47 2.88 0.91
N GLU A 215 10.41 3.29 1.76
CA GLU A 215 11.77 2.75 1.72
C GLU A 215 12.29 2.34 3.09
N GLU A 216 13.20 1.38 3.06
CA GLU A 216 14.08 1.04 4.19
C GLU A 216 13.34 0.55 5.45
N PHE A 217 12.16 -0.05 5.30
CA PHE A 217 11.47 -0.67 6.42
C PHE A 217 12.19 -1.94 6.86
N GLY A 218 12.26 -2.15 8.18
CA GLY A 218 12.83 -3.35 8.80
C GLY A 218 11.97 -4.59 8.59
N ASN A 219 10.75 -4.37 8.10
CA ASN A 219 9.79 -5.38 7.69
C ASN A 219 9.34 -5.09 6.24
N ASN A 220 8.06 -5.21 5.89
CA ASN A 220 7.55 -4.85 4.57
C ASN A 220 7.36 -3.35 4.38
N GLY A 221 7.41 -2.90 3.12
CA GLY A 221 6.79 -1.63 2.73
C GLY A 221 5.27 -1.72 2.90
N ILE A 222 4.65 -2.69 2.21
CA ILE A 222 3.23 -3.07 2.39
C ILE A 222 3.13 -4.50 2.90
N TYR A 223 2.44 -4.71 4.01
CA TYR A 223 2.09 -6.01 4.57
C TYR A 223 0.58 -6.23 4.54
N ALA A 224 0.09 -7.03 3.59
CA ALA A 224 -1.34 -7.29 3.43
C ALA A 224 -1.66 -8.78 3.22
N SER A 225 -0.85 -9.69 3.78
CA SER A 225 -1.17 -11.13 3.72
C SER A 225 -2.19 -11.56 4.78
N ARG A 226 -2.44 -10.76 5.83
CA ARG A 226 -3.34 -11.13 6.94
C ARG A 226 -4.71 -10.48 6.84
N SER A 227 -5.28 -10.47 5.64
CA SER A 227 -6.52 -9.76 5.32
C SER A 227 -7.28 -10.47 4.19
N HIS A 228 -8.61 -10.41 4.23
CA HIS A 228 -9.49 -10.78 3.11
C HIS A 228 -9.81 -9.58 2.21
N SER A 229 -9.24 -8.42 2.52
CA SER A 229 -9.45 -7.20 1.75
C SER A 229 -8.76 -7.29 0.40
N ALA A 230 -9.41 -6.75 -0.64
CA ALA A 230 -8.76 -6.52 -1.91
C ALA A 230 -7.75 -5.37 -1.76
N VAL A 231 -6.47 -5.64 -2.01
CA VAL A 231 -5.40 -4.63 -1.92
C VAL A 231 -4.94 -4.22 -3.31
N GLN A 232 -5.13 -2.95 -3.63
CA GLN A 232 -4.90 -2.39 -4.95
C GLN A 232 -3.79 -1.34 -4.87
N VAL A 233 -2.61 -1.69 -5.37
CA VAL A 233 -1.46 -0.79 -5.42
C VAL A 233 -1.36 -0.17 -6.81
N GLU A 234 -1.44 1.15 -6.89
CA GLU A 234 -1.41 1.94 -8.12
C GLU A 234 -0.23 2.91 -8.07
N GLY A 235 0.81 2.66 -8.86
CA GLY A 235 2.02 3.47 -8.87
C GLY A 235 2.90 3.28 -7.63
N GLY A 236 3.66 4.33 -7.31
CA GLY A 236 4.51 4.38 -6.11
C GLY A 236 5.91 3.78 -6.26
N THR A 237 6.74 3.99 -5.23
CA THR A 237 8.11 3.50 -5.15
C THR A 237 8.31 2.70 -3.86
N TYR A 238 8.83 1.48 -3.98
CA TYR A 238 9.08 0.58 -2.85
C TYR A 238 10.52 0.11 -2.89
N ARG A 239 11.38 0.63 -2.00
CA ARG A 239 12.83 0.40 -2.06
C ARG A 239 13.41 -0.19 -0.77
N ASN A 240 14.25 -1.20 -0.88
CA ASN A 240 15.06 -1.74 0.22
C ASN A 240 14.26 -2.06 1.50
N ASN A 241 13.03 -2.56 1.34
CA ASN A 241 12.22 -3.01 2.45
C ASN A 241 12.60 -4.47 2.77
N ASN A 242 13.01 -4.73 4.00
CA ASN A 242 13.70 -5.96 4.43
C ASN A 242 13.00 -7.23 3.96
N VAL A 243 11.70 -7.36 4.22
CA VAL A 243 10.97 -8.58 3.88
C VAL A 243 10.52 -8.59 2.42
N CYS A 244 9.85 -7.52 2.01
CA CYS A 244 9.62 -7.19 0.61
C CYS A 244 9.08 -5.78 0.45
N GLY A 245 9.11 -5.27 -0.78
CA GLY A 245 8.39 -4.04 -1.15
C GLY A 245 6.89 -4.16 -0.88
N ILE A 246 6.23 -5.14 -1.50
CA ILE A 246 4.78 -5.32 -1.42
C ILE A 246 4.42 -6.78 -1.16
N ARG A 247 3.62 -7.04 -0.13
CA ARG A 247 3.04 -8.35 0.14
C ARG A 247 1.53 -8.29 0.11
N PHE A 248 0.90 -9.09 -0.75
CA PHE A 248 -0.55 -9.13 -0.93
C PHE A 248 -0.98 -10.47 -1.54
N SER A 249 -2.28 -10.76 -1.59
CA SER A 249 -2.83 -11.82 -2.45
C SER A 249 -4.33 -11.62 -2.64
N GLY A 250 -4.97 -12.55 -3.35
CA GLY A 250 -6.41 -12.65 -3.43
C GLY A 250 -7.01 -12.04 -4.68
N LYS A 251 -8.26 -12.41 -4.93
CA LYS A 251 -9.11 -11.84 -5.98
C LYS A 251 -9.32 -10.34 -5.72
N GLY A 252 -9.26 -9.55 -6.79
CA GLY A 252 -9.43 -8.09 -6.71
C GLY A 252 -8.15 -7.34 -6.30
N SER A 253 -7.13 -8.04 -5.80
CA SER A 253 -5.85 -7.44 -5.43
C SER A 253 -4.87 -7.37 -6.61
N TYR A 254 -4.15 -6.26 -6.72
CA TYR A 254 -3.16 -6.07 -7.77
C TYR A 254 -2.06 -5.07 -7.42
N VAL A 255 -0.96 -5.15 -8.17
CA VAL A 255 0.05 -4.09 -8.33
C VAL A 255 0.03 -3.63 -9.78
N ASP A 256 -0.09 -2.33 -9.99
CA ASP A 256 -0.16 -1.70 -11.30
C ASP A 256 0.72 -0.44 -11.33
N GLY A 257 1.75 -0.40 -12.17
CA GLY A 257 2.55 0.83 -12.35
C GLY A 257 3.62 1.11 -11.29
N ALA A 258 3.88 0.19 -10.37
CA ALA A 258 4.84 0.43 -9.28
C ALA A 258 6.31 0.33 -9.74
N THR A 259 7.18 1.09 -9.08
CA THR A 259 8.64 0.91 -9.13
C THR A 259 9.12 0.22 -7.86
N ILE A 260 9.77 -0.93 -8.00
CA ILE A 260 10.24 -1.73 -6.87
C ILE A 260 11.73 -1.98 -7.00
N GLU A 261 12.48 -1.75 -5.93
CA GLU A 261 13.93 -1.82 -5.96
C GLU A 261 14.51 -2.48 -4.70
N VAL A 262 15.39 -3.46 -4.92
CA VAL A 262 16.34 -3.93 -3.92
C VAL A 262 17.73 -3.58 -4.45
N ASP A 263 18.32 -2.56 -3.86
CA ASP A 263 19.64 -2.03 -4.20
C ASP A 263 20.34 -1.57 -2.92
N PRO A 264 21.19 -2.41 -2.31
CA PRO A 264 21.91 -2.05 -1.09
C PRO A 264 22.74 -0.76 -1.21
N SER A 265 23.16 -0.37 -2.42
CA SER A 265 23.92 0.88 -2.64
C SER A 265 23.07 2.14 -2.43
N LYS A 266 21.74 2.00 -2.52
CA LYS A 266 20.77 3.07 -2.26
C LYS A 266 20.24 3.06 -0.83
N TYR A 267 20.75 2.18 0.03
CA TYR A 267 20.37 2.14 1.44
C TYR A 267 21.14 3.18 2.25
N SER A 268 20.44 4.06 2.94
CA SER A 268 20.98 5.18 3.72
C SER A 268 20.96 4.95 5.23
N GLY A 269 20.32 3.87 5.69
CA GLY A 269 20.19 3.55 7.11
C GLY A 269 21.36 2.79 7.72
N PRO A 270 21.36 2.62 9.04
CA PRO A 270 22.34 1.77 9.71
C PRO A 270 22.13 0.29 9.35
N ARG A 271 23.24 -0.44 9.20
CA ARG A 271 23.31 -1.89 8.95
C ARG A 271 23.91 -2.60 10.16
N THR A 272 23.04 -2.98 11.11
CA THR A 272 23.49 -3.47 12.43
C THR A 272 23.08 -4.91 12.73
N MET A 273 22.23 -5.52 11.90
CA MET A 273 21.65 -6.84 12.17
C MET A 273 21.68 -7.73 10.92
N GLU A 274 22.76 -7.71 10.14
CA GLU A 274 22.84 -8.37 8.84
C GLU A 274 22.39 -9.85 8.87
N ASP A 275 22.71 -10.57 9.94
CA ASP A 275 22.33 -11.99 10.13
C ASP A 275 20.82 -12.19 10.34
N ASP A 276 20.09 -11.17 10.81
CA ASP A 276 18.63 -11.16 10.94
C ASP A 276 17.93 -10.65 9.67
N SER A 277 18.67 -10.47 8.57
CA SER A 277 18.08 -10.02 7.30
C SER A 277 17.11 -11.09 6.79
N PHE A 278 15.81 -10.81 6.90
CA PHE A 278 14.82 -11.58 6.18
C PHE A 278 14.99 -11.31 4.67
N LYS A 279 14.81 -12.30 3.80
CA LYS A 279 15.23 -12.13 2.39
C LYS A 279 14.54 -10.94 1.72
N LEU A 280 15.34 -10.04 1.15
CA LEU A 280 14.90 -8.83 0.44
C LEU A 280 14.24 -9.18 -0.88
N ARG A 281 12.92 -8.98 -0.98
CA ARG A 281 12.15 -9.33 -2.18
C ARG A 281 11.42 -8.12 -2.77
N GLY A 282 11.07 -8.21 -4.05
CA GLY A 282 10.21 -7.22 -4.68
C GLY A 282 8.76 -7.36 -4.20
N ILE A 283 8.07 -8.38 -4.73
CA ILE A 283 6.66 -8.68 -4.45
C ILE A 283 6.53 -10.08 -3.86
N VAL A 284 5.72 -10.23 -2.82
CA VAL A 284 5.35 -11.53 -2.24
C VAL A 284 3.85 -11.75 -2.38
N ILE A 285 3.47 -12.85 -3.02
CA ILE A 285 2.09 -13.34 -3.05
C ILE A 285 1.92 -14.36 -1.93
N GLU A 286 1.26 -13.95 -0.86
CA GLU A 286 0.99 -14.76 0.33
C GLU A 286 -0.43 -14.45 0.84
N GLN A 287 -1.16 -15.49 1.20
CA GLN A 287 -2.44 -15.39 1.93
C GLN A 287 -2.27 -15.85 3.36
N GLY A 288 -3.09 -15.27 4.24
CA GLY A 288 -3.32 -15.79 5.56
C GLY A 288 -3.92 -17.20 5.48
N ASN A 289 -3.65 -17.97 6.53
CA ASN A 289 -4.05 -19.36 6.73
C ASN A 289 -5.25 -19.44 7.68
N SER A 290 -5.37 -20.52 8.45
CA SER A 290 -6.35 -20.68 9.55
C SER A 290 -6.51 -19.45 10.44
N ASP A 291 -5.43 -18.67 10.64
CA ASP A 291 -5.39 -17.50 11.52
C ASP A 291 -6.21 -16.33 10.97
N THR A 292 -6.55 -16.35 9.67
CA THR A 292 -7.44 -15.38 9.03
C THR A 292 -8.81 -15.96 8.68
N GLY A 293 -9.11 -17.23 8.97
CA GLY A 293 -10.38 -17.86 8.58
C GLY A 293 -10.34 -18.59 7.24
N GLY A 294 -9.17 -18.72 6.61
CA GLY A 294 -8.98 -19.45 5.35
C GLY A 294 -8.25 -18.65 4.27
N PHE A 295 -8.20 -19.24 3.07
CA PHE A 295 -7.55 -18.65 1.88
C PHE A 295 -8.57 -17.87 1.05
N ASP A 296 -8.23 -16.68 0.54
CA ASP A 296 -9.10 -15.97 -0.39
C ASP A 296 -9.24 -16.71 -1.73
N ASP A 297 -10.23 -16.24 -2.50
CA ASP A 297 -10.32 -16.54 -3.92
C ASP A 297 -9.02 -16.22 -4.67
N ALA A 298 -8.69 -17.08 -5.63
CA ALA A 298 -7.52 -16.90 -6.46
C ALA A 298 -7.73 -15.73 -7.44
N GLY A 299 -6.68 -14.94 -7.72
CA GLY A 299 -6.78 -13.89 -8.75
C GLY A 299 -5.84 -12.70 -8.65
N ALA A 300 -4.71 -12.82 -7.94
CA ALA A 300 -3.74 -11.73 -7.82
C ALA A 300 -3.15 -11.36 -9.18
N LYS A 301 -2.84 -10.07 -9.37
CA LYS A 301 -2.26 -9.53 -10.62
C LYS A 301 -1.09 -8.60 -10.37
N VAL A 302 -0.09 -8.65 -11.24
CA VAL A 302 1.01 -7.66 -11.30
C VAL A 302 1.12 -7.18 -12.74
N ARG A 303 1.03 -5.88 -12.98
CA ARG A 303 1.14 -5.33 -14.34
C ARG A 303 1.83 -3.98 -14.41
N ASN A 304 2.34 -3.64 -15.59
CA ASN A 304 2.98 -2.35 -15.85
C ASN A 304 4.07 -1.97 -14.82
N THR A 305 4.74 -2.96 -14.23
CA THR A 305 5.60 -2.76 -13.06
C THR A 305 7.07 -2.84 -13.48
N ASP A 306 7.91 -2.01 -12.87
CA ASP A 306 9.37 -2.06 -13.01
C ASP A 306 9.98 -2.60 -11.71
N ILE A 307 10.69 -3.73 -11.78
CA ILE A 307 11.34 -4.35 -10.62
C ILE A 307 12.84 -4.45 -10.87
N THR A 308 13.66 -3.94 -9.95
CA THR A 308 15.12 -4.11 -9.97
C THR A 308 15.57 -4.81 -8.70
N ILE A 309 16.23 -5.96 -8.83
CA ILE A 309 16.88 -6.66 -7.73
C ILE A 309 18.36 -6.74 -8.06
N GLN A 310 19.15 -5.89 -7.40
CA GLN A 310 20.61 -5.94 -7.46
C GLN A 310 21.13 -7.09 -6.61
N ASP A 311 22.41 -7.43 -6.83
CA ASP A 311 23.12 -8.33 -5.94
C ASP A 311 23.06 -7.80 -4.51
N ASN A 312 22.72 -8.67 -3.58
CA ASN A 312 22.49 -8.32 -2.19
C ASN A 312 22.76 -9.54 -1.31
N PRO A 313 23.02 -9.35 -0.01
CA PRO A 313 23.48 -10.43 0.87
C PRO A 313 22.40 -11.48 1.19
N THR A 314 21.18 -11.33 0.68
CA THR A 314 20.07 -12.28 0.90
C THR A 314 19.58 -12.88 -0.41
N THR A 315 19.11 -14.14 -0.38
CA THR A 315 18.61 -14.84 -1.59
C THR A 315 17.13 -14.56 -1.89
N GLY A 316 16.80 -13.29 -2.13
CA GLY A 316 15.44 -12.85 -2.43
C GLY A 316 15.09 -12.77 -3.92
N GLN A 317 13.82 -13.03 -4.22
CA GLN A 317 13.21 -13.02 -5.55
C GLN A 317 12.66 -11.63 -5.92
N ALA A 318 12.53 -11.34 -7.22
CA ALA A 318 11.76 -10.19 -7.68
C ALA A 318 10.26 -10.38 -7.38
N ILE A 319 9.73 -11.57 -7.67
CA ILE A 319 8.36 -11.96 -7.34
C ILE A 319 8.38 -13.37 -6.76
N SER A 320 7.81 -13.57 -5.57
CA SER A 320 7.66 -14.91 -4.98
C SER A 320 6.19 -15.20 -4.65
N MET A 321 5.70 -16.36 -5.04
CA MET A 321 4.41 -16.89 -4.63
C MET A 321 4.63 -17.98 -3.60
N TRP A 322 4.32 -17.66 -2.35
CA TRP A 322 4.49 -18.58 -1.23
C TRP A 322 3.39 -19.64 -1.22
N THR A 323 3.53 -20.63 -0.34
CA THR A 323 2.63 -21.79 -0.27
C THR A 323 1.14 -21.44 -0.15
N GLY A 324 0.80 -20.36 0.56
CA GLY A 324 -0.56 -19.83 0.68
C GLY A 324 -1.05 -19.05 -0.55
N GLY A 325 -0.15 -18.55 -1.40
CA GLY A 325 -0.51 -17.87 -2.63
C GLY A 325 -1.10 -18.85 -3.65
N ARG A 326 -2.22 -18.49 -4.30
CA ARG A 326 -2.93 -19.34 -5.27
C ARG A 326 -2.48 -19.07 -6.71
N THR A 327 -3.16 -18.17 -7.43
CA THR A 327 -2.87 -17.87 -8.84
C THR A 327 -2.34 -16.46 -9.00
N LEU A 328 -1.41 -16.28 -9.94
CA LEU A 328 -0.86 -14.97 -10.28
C LEU A 328 -0.85 -14.78 -11.78
N THR A 329 -1.35 -13.63 -12.23
CA THR A 329 -1.14 -13.13 -13.60
C THR A 329 -0.12 -11.99 -13.59
N ILE A 330 0.88 -12.06 -14.46
CA ILE A 330 1.88 -11.01 -14.65
C ILE A 330 1.82 -10.52 -16.10
N SER A 331 1.66 -9.22 -16.33
CA SER A 331 1.71 -8.67 -17.68
C SER A 331 2.49 -7.36 -17.80
N ASP A 332 3.13 -7.10 -18.93
CA ASP A 332 3.73 -5.79 -19.25
C ASP A 332 4.75 -5.30 -18.19
N THR A 333 5.46 -6.23 -17.55
CA THR A 333 6.34 -5.99 -16.41
C THR A 333 7.80 -6.21 -16.83
N LYS A 334 8.69 -5.34 -16.35
CA LYS A 334 10.13 -5.44 -16.55
C LYS A 334 10.82 -5.79 -15.24
N ILE A 335 11.75 -6.74 -15.30
CA ILE A 335 12.55 -7.19 -14.17
C ILE A 335 14.03 -7.14 -14.56
N VAL A 336 14.83 -6.39 -13.79
CA VAL A 336 16.29 -6.49 -13.80
C VAL A 336 16.70 -7.32 -12.59
N PHE A 337 17.35 -8.46 -12.79
CA PHE A 337 17.65 -9.42 -11.73
C PHE A 337 19.12 -9.86 -11.75
N ASN A 338 19.88 -9.39 -10.75
CA ASN A 338 21.31 -9.61 -10.62
C ASN A 338 21.70 -10.41 -9.38
N ASN A 339 20.73 -10.85 -8.57
CA ASN A 339 20.98 -11.56 -7.33
C ASN A 339 21.20 -13.07 -7.57
N ASN A 340 22.35 -13.59 -7.12
CA ASN A 340 22.72 -14.98 -7.36
C ASN A 340 21.93 -15.98 -6.49
N GLY A 341 21.83 -17.22 -6.94
CA GLY A 341 21.29 -18.33 -6.13
C GLY A 341 19.77 -18.28 -5.88
N ALA A 342 19.05 -17.33 -6.46
CA ALA A 342 17.59 -17.25 -6.43
C ALA A 342 17.00 -17.14 -7.84
N PRO A 343 15.81 -17.70 -8.09
CA PRO A 343 15.04 -17.36 -9.27
C PRO A 343 14.54 -15.90 -9.20
N ALA A 344 14.38 -15.27 -10.36
CA ALA A 344 13.75 -13.95 -10.43
C ALA A 344 12.26 -14.04 -10.06
N ILE A 345 11.57 -15.07 -10.57
CA ILE A 345 10.19 -15.39 -10.22
C ILE A 345 10.14 -16.81 -9.65
N TYR A 346 9.63 -16.93 -8.42
CA TYR A 346 9.48 -18.22 -7.76
C TYR A 346 8.03 -18.50 -7.40
N ARG A 347 7.56 -19.70 -7.74
CA ARG A 347 6.39 -20.30 -7.13
C ARG A 347 6.79 -21.56 -6.39
N GLU A 348 6.61 -21.51 -5.08
CA GLU A 348 6.83 -22.65 -4.19
C GLU A 348 5.88 -23.81 -4.51
N GLY A 349 6.37 -25.03 -4.28
CA GLY A 349 5.55 -26.24 -4.30
C GLY A 349 4.53 -26.30 -3.15
N LYS A 350 3.75 -27.39 -3.06
CA LYS A 350 2.76 -27.60 -1.99
C LYS A 350 3.42 -28.14 -0.73
N THR A 351 4.22 -27.31 -0.09
CA THR A 351 4.83 -27.60 1.21
C THR A 351 4.23 -26.69 2.28
N SER A 352 3.90 -27.24 3.44
CA SER A 352 3.51 -26.42 4.59
C SER A 352 4.75 -25.70 5.15
N GLN A 353 4.59 -24.43 5.53
CA GLN A 353 5.62 -23.65 6.21
C GLN A 353 5.22 -23.44 7.67
N GLY A 354 5.71 -24.28 8.58
CA GLY A 354 5.30 -24.25 9.98
C GLY A 354 3.78 -24.47 10.12
N SER A 355 3.08 -23.52 10.73
CA SER A 355 1.61 -23.51 10.85
C SER A 355 0.88 -23.03 9.59
N HIS A 356 1.60 -22.59 8.55
CA HIS A 356 1.01 -22.11 7.30
C HIS A 356 0.89 -23.26 6.29
N SER A 357 -0.33 -23.76 6.10
CA SER A 357 -0.61 -24.81 5.13
C SER A 357 -0.52 -24.32 3.69
N ALA A 358 -0.28 -25.24 2.78
CA ALA A 358 -0.38 -24.99 1.35
C ALA A 358 -1.83 -24.68 0.93
N SER A 359 -1.99 -23.65 0.09
CA SER A 359 -3.29 -23.35 -0.52
C SER A 359 -3.79 -24.51 -1.39
N SER A 360 -5.12 -24.67 -1.43
CA SER A 360 -5.80 -25.65 -2.25
C SER A 360 -6.31 -25.06 -3.58
N GLY A 361 -6.67 -25.95 -4.51
CA GLY A 361 -7.19 -25.58 -5.82
C GLY A 361 -6.12 -25.10 -6.80
N ALA A 362 -6.48 -24.15 -7.66
CA ALA A 362 -5.63 -23.68 -8.75
C ALA A 362 -4.40 -22.93 -8.23
N ARG A 363 -3.24 -23.28 -8.79
CA ARG A 363 -1.92 -22.78 -8.38
C ARG A 363 -1.04 -22.36 -9.56
N TRP A 364 -1.65 -21.95 -10.67
CA TRP A 364 -0.90 -21.60 -11.87
C TRP A 364 -0.22 -20.23 -11.77
N LEU A 365 0.82 -20.05 -12.57
CA LEU A 365 1.45 -18.77 -12.89
C LEU A 365 1.18 -18.45 -14.37
N HIS A 366 0.53 -17.33 -14.68
CA HIS A 366 0.33 -16.87 -16.05
C HIS A 366 1.14 -15.60 -16.30
N MET A 367 1.88 -15.57 -17.40
CA MET A 367 2.73 -14.45 -17.78
C MET A 367 2.51 -14.10 -19.24
N ASP A 368 2.40 -12.81 -19.54
CA ASP A 368 2.31 -12.27 -20.89
C ASP A 368 3.14 -10.99 -21.02
N THR A 369 4.01 -10.88 -22.02
CA THR A 369 4.77 -9.63 -22.28
C THR A 369 5.61 -9.21 -21.06
N VAL A 370 6.31 -10.17 -20.45
CA VAL A 370 7.24 -9.93 -19.33
C VAL A 370 8.68 -9.97 -19.83
N GLN A 371 9.47 -8.96 -19.45
CA GLN A 371 10.90 -8.87 -19.74
C GLN A 371 11.71 -9.13 -18.47
N ILE A 372 12.64 -10.09 -18.51
CA ILE A 372 13.59 -10.36 -17.42
C ILE A 372 15.00 -10.29 -18.00
N THR A 373 15.81 -9.39 -17.46
CA THR A 373 17.21 -9.21 -17.84
C THR A 373 18.13 -9.25 -16.63
N GLY A 374 19.42 -9.55 -16.80
CA GLY A 374 20.42 -9.33 -15.75
C GLY A 374 21.49 -10.40 -15.69
N ALA A 375 22.36 -10.31 -14.68
CA ALA A 375 23.57 -11.13 -14.58
C ALA A 375 23.51 -12.24 -13.52
N ALA A 376 22.34 -12.52 -12.92
CA ALA A 376 22.21 -13.56 -11.91
C ALA A 376 22.70 -14.94 -12.43
N ALA A 377 23.56 -15.58 -11.66
CA ALA A 377 24.13 -16.89 -11.93
C ALA A 377 23.35 -18.01 -11.23
N GLU A 378 23.49 -19.21 -11.78
CA GLU A 378 22.96 -20.48 -11.27
C GLU A 378 21.42 -20.56 -11.15
N GLY A 379 20.90 -21.80 -11.22
CA GLY A 379 19.47 -22.07 -11.10
C GLY A 379 18.61 -21.47 -12.22
N PRO A 380 17.28 -21.62 -12.14
CA PRO A 380 16.35 -21.07 -13.13
C PRO A 380 16.03 -19.58 -12.90
N THR A 381 15.80 -18.85 -13.99
CA THR A 381 15.23 -17.50 -13.99
C THR A 381 13.80 -17.52 -13.45
N ILE A 382 13.00 -18.49 -13.90
CA ILE A 382 11.63 -18.73 -13.44
C ILE A 382 11.54 -20.15 -12.94
N LEU A 383 11.18 -20.33 -11.67
CA LEU A 383 10.88 -21.64 -11.08
C LEU A 383 9.42 -21.66 -10.64
N ALA A 384 8.63 -22.58 -11.17
CA ALA A 384 7.27 -22.80 -10.69
C ALA A 384 7.00 -24.27 -10.44
N GLU A 385 6.93 -24.64 -9.18
CA GLU A 385 6.78 -26.03 -8.74
C GLU A 385 5.31 -26.38 -8.53
N GLU A 386 4.89 -27.57 -8.98
CA GLU A 386 3.52 -28.08 -8.79
C GLU A 386 2.42 -27.11 -9.25
N ALA A 387 2.74 -26.31 -10.28
CA ALA A 387 1.96 -25.20 -10.79
C ALA A 387 1.26 -25.59 -12.10
N ASN A 388 0.44 -26.64 -12.05
CA ASN A 388 -0.31 -27.15 -13.19
C ASN A 388 -1.04 -26.04 -13.95
N LYS A 389 -1.08 -26.14 -15.29
CA LYS A 389 -1.73 -25.18 -16.20
C LYS A 389 -1.08 -23.79 -16.21
N THR A 390 0.21 -23.70 -15.89
CA THR A 390 1.04 -22.50 -16.04
C THR A 390 1.18 -22.12 -17.52
N LYS A 391 1.15 -20.81 -17.82
CA LYS A 391 1.22 -20.28 -19.18
C LYS A 391 2.21 -19.12 -19.22
N ILE A 392 3.30 -19.27 -19.95
CA ILE A 392 4.32 -18.23 -20.13
C ILE A 392 4.36 -17.88 -21.61
N LYS A 393 3.97 -16.65 -21.95
CA LYS A 393 3.76 -16.22 -23.34
C LYS A 393 4.42 -14.89 -23.62
N ASN A 394 4.92 -14.72 -24.83
CA ASN A 394 5.42 -13.44 -25.33
C ASN A 394 6.49 -12.82 -24.41
N CYS A 395 7.29 -13.64 -23.73
CA CYS A 395 8.28 -13.18 -22.77
C CYS A 395 9.66 -13.01 -23.43
N TYR A 396 10.46 -12.13 -22.84
CA TYR A 396 11.87 -11.97 -23.15
C TYR A 396 12.69 -12.24 -21.89
N ILE A 397 13.52 -13.26 -21.92
CA ILE A 397 14.44 -13.61 -20.84
C ILE A 397 15.85 -13.56 -21.42
N GLU A 398 16.69 -12.69 -20.86
CA GLU A 398 18.12 -12.60 -21.18
C GLU A 398 18.90 -12.57 -19.86
N GLN A 399 19.50 -13.69 -19.49
CA GLN A 399 20.33 -13.75 -18.29
C GLN A 399 21.73 -14.29 -18.58
N THR A 400 22.74 -13.48 -18.27
CA THR A 400 24.13 -13.72 -18.67
C THR A 400 25.00 -14.36 -17.58
N GLY A 401 24.43 -14.67 -16.43
CA GLY A 401 25.16 -15.35 -15.35
C GLY A 401 25.54 -16.79 -15.73
N ASN A 402 26.67 -17.26 -15.21
CA ASN A 402 27.14 -18.62 -15.46
C ASN A 402 26.14 -19.66 -14.91
N GLY A 403 25.92 -20.74 -15.66
CA GLY A 403 25.02 -21.83 -15.24
C GLY A 403 23.54 -21.43 -15.10
N ARG A 404 23.14 -20.23 -15.52
CA ARG A 404 21.77 -19.75 -15.42
C ARG A 404 20.85 -20.47 -16.40
N GLN A 405 19.77 -21.02 -15.90
CA GLN A 405 18.70 -21.65 -16.67
C GLN A 405 17.57 -20.64 -16.91
N GLY A 406 16.74 -20.90 -17.92
CA GLY A 406 15.59 -20.04 -18.23
C GLY A 406 14.40 -20.38 -17.33
N ILE A 407 13.55 -21.29 -17.79
CA ILE A 407 12.29 -21.64 -17.13
C ILE A 407 12.35 -23.08 -16.65
N ALA A 408 11.96 -23.34 -15.40
CA ALA A 408 11.78 -24.69 -14.85
C ALA A 408 10.38 -24.86 -14.25
N LEU A 409 9.66 -25.89 -14.70
CA LEU A 409 8.28 -26.21 -14.29
C LEU A 409 8.17 -27.64 -13.72
N PRO A 410 8.87 -27.97 -12.62
CA PRO A 410 8.83 -29.32 -12.06
C PRO A 410 7.42 -29.67 -11.58
N ASN A 411 7.02 -30.92 -11.82
CA ASN A 411 5.72 -31.49 -11.42
C ASN A 411 4.51 -30.64 -11.87
N SER A 412 4.62 -29.94 -13.01
CA SER A 412 3.63 -28.97 -13.48
C SER A 412 3.02 -29.38 -14.82
N GLN A 413 1.93 -30.16 -14.77
CA GLN A 413 1.24 -30.70 -15.94
C GLN A 413 0.45 -29.65 -16.73
N SER A 414 0.20 -29.94 -18.01
CA SER A 414 -0.64 -29.11 -18.89
C SER A 414 -0.16 -27.66 -19.03
N SER A 415 1.15 -27.43 -18.88
CA SER A 415 1.76 -26.10 -18.94
C SER A 415 2.18 -25.74 -20.37
N LEU A 416 2.21 -24.45 -20.69
CA LEU A 416 2.54 -23.93 -22.02
C LEU A 416 3.59 -22.83 -21.91
N VAL A 417 4.68 -22.99 -22.65
CA VAL A 417 5.64 -21.90 -22.93
C VAL A 417 5.60 -21.59 -24.42
N GLN A 418 5.30 -20.34 -24.78
CA GLN A 418 5.05 -19.98 -26.16
C GLN A 418 5.59 -18.60 -26.56
N ASN A 419 6.02 -18.46 -27.81
CA ASN A 419 6.38 -17.18 -28.47
C ASN A 419 7.38 -16.36 -27.65
N SER A 420 8.40 -17.00 -27.06
CA SER A 420 9.30 -16.33 -26.12
C SER A 420 10.76 -16.41 -26.58
N VAL A 421 11.54 -15.40 -26.22
CA VAL A 421 13.01 -15.42 -26.33
C VAL A 421 13.56 -15.78 -24.96
N ILE A 422 14.40 -16.81 -24.91
CA ILE A 422 15.03 -17.31 -23.69
C ILE A 422 16.51 -17.53 -23.97
N ASP A 423 17.27 -16.45 -23.79
CA ASP A 423 18.72 -16.35 -23.97
C ASP A 423 19.40 -16.48 -22.61
N VAL A 424 19.96 -17.66 -22.35
CA VAL A 424 20.58 -18.03 -21.07
C VAL A 424 21.75 -18.98 -21.32
N ASN A 425 22.67 -19.07 -20.37
CA ASN A 425 23.91 -19.86 -20.51
C ASN A 425 23.78 -21.36 -20.19
N ALA A 426 22.60 -21.83 -19.80
CA ALA A 426 22.31 -23.24 -19.55
C ALA A 426 20.99 -23.67 -20.22
N LYS A 427 20.25 -24.60 -19.62
CA LYS A 427 18.98 -25.10 -20.18
C LYS A 427 17.94 -23.98 -20.25
N ALA A 428 17.46 -23.68 -21.45
CA ALA A 428 16.48 -22.61 -21.67
C ALA A 428 15.10 -22.94 -21.06
N VAL A 429 14.57 -24.15 -21.28
CA VAL A 429 13.29 -24.57 -20.71
C VAL A 429 13.37 -26.01 -20.21
N ASP A 430 12.94 -26.22 -18.97
CA ASP A 430 12.74 -27.51 -18.33
C ASP A 430 11.26 -27.71 -18.01
N ILE A 431 10.60 -28.55 -18.80
CA ILE A 431 9.18 -28.89 -18.69
C ILE A 431 8.99 -30.37 -19.05
N ASP A 432 8.06 -31.04 -18.39
CA ASP A 432 7.57 -32.34 -18.83
C ASP A 432 6.75 -32.18 -20.12
N THR A 433 7.31 -32.58 -21.25
CA THR A 433 6.69 -32.46 -22.58
C THR A 433 5.66 -33.54 -22.88
N THR A 434 5.50 -34.55 -22.01
CA THR A 434 4.41 -35.54 -22.16
C THR A 434 3.05 -34.92 -21.84
N THR A 435 3.04 -33.88 -21.00
CA THR A 435 1.83 -33.16 -20.59
C THR A 435 1.88 -31.67 -20.92
N GLY A 436 3.06 -31.09 -21.13
CA GLY A 436 3.28 -29.68 -21.46
C GLY A 436 3.57 -29.41 -22.94
N GLN A 437 3.58 -28.13 -23.32
CA GLN A 437 3.80 -27.69 -24.70
C GLN A 437 4.84 -26.57 -24.79
N LEU A 438 5.75 -26.68 -25.76
CA LEU A 438 6.68 -25.63 -26.17
C LEU A 438 6.36 -25.20 -27.60
N LYS A 439 6.20 -23.89 -27.85
CA LYS A 439 5.88 -23.35 -29.19
C LYS A 439 6.68 -22.08 -29.48
N ASN A 440 7.36 -22.03 -30.61
CA ASN A 440 8.07 -20.82 -31.08
C ASN A 440 9.04 -20.23 -30.03
N ILE A 441 9.91 -21.08 -29.45
CA ILE A 441 10.96 -20.65 -28.52
C ILE A 441 12.21 -20.26 -29.31
N ARG A 442 12.76 -19.09 -29.01
CA ARG A 442 14.02 -18.59 -29.58
C ARG A 442 15.06 -18.47 -28.49
N HIS A 443 16.33 -18.72 -28.81
CA HIS A 443 17.45 -18.66 -27.87
C HIS A 443 18.30 -17.39 -27.97
N SER A 444 17.90 -16.48 -28.86
CA SER A 444 18.48 -15.15 -29.01
C SER A 444 17.46 -14.25 -29.71
N GLY A 445 17.65 -12.93 -29.64
CA GLY A 445 16.79 -11.97 -30.31
C GLY A 445 16.71 -10.66 -29.58
N LYS A 446 15.65 -9.89 -29.85
CA LYS A 446 15.34 -8.65 -29.15
C LYS A 446 14.04 -8.83 -28.36
N PRO A 447 13.80 -7.99 -27.33
CA PRO A 447 12.49 -7.93 -26.68
C PRO A 447 11.39 -7.82 -27.73
N LEU A 448 10.32 -8.60 -27.54
CA LEU A 448 9.14 -8.42 -28.37
C LEU A 448 8.62 -6.98 -28.17
N PRO A 449 8.21 -6.28 -29.23
CA PRO A 449 7.60 -4.97 -29.09
C PRO A 449 6.44 -5.09 -28.09
N LYS A 450 6.33 -4.16 -27.14
CA LYS A 450 5.12 -4.06 -26.32
C LYS A 450 3.93 -4.01 -27.27
N ASN A 451 2.89 -4.81 -27.04
CA ASN A 451 1.60 -4.51 -27.66
C ASN A 451 1.15 -3.18 -27.07
N ILE A 452 1.43 -2.07 -27.76
CA ILE A 452 1.02 -0.73 -27.37
C ILE A 452 -0.51 -0.67 -27.53
N GLY A 453 -1.21 -1.04 -26.46
CA GLY A 453 -2.66 -1.13 -26.40
C GLY A 453 -3.20 -0.79 -25.03
N ALA A 454 -2.64 0.20 -24.33
CA ALA A 454 -3.30 0.97 -23.27
C ALA A 454 -2.42 2.17 -22.92
N SER A 455 -3.01 3.36 -22.89
CA SER A 455 -2.40 4.62 -22.49
C SER A 455 -1.81 4.54 -21.08
N SER A 456 -0.50 4.70 -20.95
CA SER A 456 0.09 5.11 -19.68
C SER A 456 -0.42 6.52 -19.34
N PRO A 457 -0.95 6.77 -18.14
CA PRO A 457 -1.03 8.12 -17.64
C PRO A 457 0.41 8.60 -17.41
N THR A 458 0.82 9.63 -18.15
CA THR A 458 2.04 10.37 -17.83
C THR A 458 1.99 10.86 -16.39
N PRO A 459 3.08 10.73 -15.60
CA PRO A 459 3.14 11.33 -14.27
C PRO A 459 3.04 12.85 -14.41
N ASN A 460 1.92 13.43 -13.99
CA ASN A 460 1.84 14.87 -13.82
C ASN A 460 2.65 15.23 -12.58
N SER A 461 3.86 15.76 -12.79
CA SER A 461 4.54 16.53 -11.75
C SER A 461 3.59 17.65 -11.27
N PRO A 462 3.46 17.90 -9.96
CA PRO A 462 2.57 18.95 -9.46
C PRO A 462 3.11 20.32 -9.85
N LYS A 463 2.59 20.89 -10.94
CA LYS A 463 2.71 22.32 -11.23
C LYS A 463 1.47 23.02 -10.68
N LYS A 464 1.68 23.89 -9.70
CA LYS A 464 0.72 24.88 -9.18
C LYS A 464 -0.03 25.54 -10.35
N ALA A 465 -1.33 25.29 -10.46
CA ALA A 465 -2.19 25.95 -11.45
C ALA A 465 -2.76 27.24 -10.84
N ALA A 466 -2.38 28.37 -11.45
CA ALA A 466 -2.98 29.67 -11.19
C ALA A 466 -4.38 29.73 -11.82
N ASN A 467 -5.35 30.22 -11.05
CA ASN A 467 -6.73 30.44 -11.46
C ASN A 467 -6.83 31.38 -12.67
N LYS A 468 -7.42 30.89 -13.77
CA LYS A 468 -8.05 31.75 -14.78
C LYS A 468 -9.42 31.20 -15.15
N VAL A 469 -10.43 31.95 -14.74
CA VAL A 469 -11.85 31.73 -15.01
C VAL A 469 -12.10 31.85 -16.51
N SER A 470 -12.75 30.84 -17.11
CA SER A 470 -13.43 31.00 -18.39
C SER A 470 -14.85 30.45 -18.29
N LYS A 471 -15.81 31.27 -18.73
CA LYS A 471 -17.25 31.00 -18.74
C LYS A 471 -17.57 29.99 -19.83
N SER A 472 -18.35 28.97 -19.51
CA SER A 472 -19.08 28.15 -20.51
C SER A 472 -20.59 28.23 -20.25
N THR A 473 -21.32 28.42 -21.34
CA THR A 473 -22.77 28.54 -21.46
C THR A 473 -23.42 27.15 -21.43
N PRO A 474 -24.67 26.96 -20.96
CA PRO A 474 -25.28 25.63 -20.87
C PRO A 474 -25.91 25.22 -22.20
N ASN A 475 -25.61 24.00 -22.65
CA ASN A 475 -26.39 23.30 -23.67
C ASN A 475 -27.51 22.52 -22.97
N THR A 476 -28.73 22.75 -23.45
CA THR A 476 -29.94 22.00 -23.12
C THR A 476 -30.00 20.71 -23.92
N ASP A 477 -30.12 19.56 -23.26
CA ASP A 477 -30.65 18.35 -23.88
C ASP A 477 -31.52 17.55 -22.91
N THR A 478 -32.64 17.11 -23.46
CA THR A 478 -33.84 16.51 -22.85
C THR A 478 -33.60 15.08 -22.36
N PRO A 479 -34.17 14.63 -21.22
CA PRO A 479 -34.03 13.25 -20.76
C PRO A 479 -35.06 12.30 -21.40
N SER A 480 -34.58 11.17 -21.93
CA SER A 480 -35.40 10.04 -22.36
C SER A 480 -35.61 9.03 -21.22
N ASN A 481 -36.86 8.60 -21.08
CA ASN A 481 -37.36 7.52 -20.22
C ASN A 481 -36.53 6.23 -20.33
N ASP A 482 -36.03 5.74 -19.19
CA ASP A 482 -35.81 4.31 -18.95
C ASP A 482 -35.89 4.06 -17.43
N GLN A 483 -37.11 4.06 -16.90
CA GLN A 483 -37.40 3.77 -15.50
C GLN A 483 -38.23 2.48 -15.29
N ASN A 484 -38.39 1.64 -16.31
CA ASN A 484 -39.30 0.48 -16.27
C ASN A 484 -38.62 -0.90 -16.41
N VAL A 485 -37.34 -1.04 -16.07
CA VAL A 485 -36.65 -2.35 -16.11
C VAL A 485 -36.09 -2.78 -14.73
N LEU A 486 -36.15 -1.92 -13.70
CA LEU A 486 -35.60 -2.23 -12.38
C LEU A 486 -36.63 -2.81 -11.38
N GLU A 487 -37.93 -2.66 -11.63
CA GLU A 487 -38.98 -3.11 -10.69
C GLU A 487 -39.44 -4.56 -10.86
N GLN A 488 -39.01 -5.29 -11.90
CA GLN A 488 -39.37 -6.71 -12.09
C GLN A 488 -38.30 -7.71 -11.63
N ALA A 489 -37.17 -7.25 -11.08
CA ALA A 489 -36.10 -8.13 -10.58
C ALA A 489 -36.12 -8.34 -9.05
N ILE A 490 -36.94 -7.59 -8.32
CA ILE A 490 -36.94 -7.59 -6.83
C ILE A 490 -38.01 -8.52 -6.23
N GLU A 491 -39.02 -8.95 -7.01
CA GLU A 491 -40.11 -9.78 -6.47
C GLU A 491 -39.87 -11.31 -6.57
N SER A 492 -38.76 -11.80 -7.12
CA SER A 492 -38.49 -13.27 -7.18
C SER A 492 -37.55 -13.81 -6.07
N PHE A 493 -37.11 -12.98 -5.13
CA PHE A 493 -36.12 -13.37 -4.11
C PHE A 493 -36.69 -13.53 -2.69
N ILE A 494 -38.00 -13.35 -2.49
CA ILE A 494 -38.64 -13.42 -1.16
C ILE A 494 -39.34 -14.77 -0.89
N ASP A 495 -39.51 -15.65 -1.88
CA ASP A 495 -40.25 -16.92 -1.72
C ASP A 495 -39.35 -18.18 -1.57
N THR A 496 -38.13 -18.07 -1.05
CA THR A 496 -37.30 -19.27 -0.75
C THR A 496 -36.57 -19.23 0.59
N LEU A 497 -37.12 -18.52 1.58
CA LEU A 497 -36.69 -18.59 2.98
C LEU A 497 -37.90 -18.48 3.91
N LEU A 498 -38.67 -19.57 3.96
CA LEU A 498 -39.45 -20.00 5.13
C LEU A 498 -39.13 -21.48 5.40
#